data_AF-D7C4U1-F1
#
_entry.id   AF-D7C4U1-F1
#
_cell.length_a   1.000
_cell.length_b   1.000
_cell.length_c   1.000
_cell.angle_alpha   90.00
_cell.angle_beta   90.00
_cell.angle_gamma   90.00
#
_symmetry.space_group_name_H-M   'P 1'
#
loop_
_entity.id
_entity.type
_entity.pdbx_description
1 polymer ?
#
loop_
_entity_poly.entity_id
_entity_poly.type
_entity_poly.pdbx_seq_one_letter_code
_entity_poly.pdbx_strand_id
1 'polypeptide(L)'
;MVRTLAELLWFPALLFAGFLFFFAPALHAPAPHHVKVAVSGPGAARQIARVLDEKRPDGFDVRAVPDADAARQAVLDRDAVGAYAADPAHPTLYVAKANGKSLEQALSEVFGNIATKQGKRLTVTDVAPTASGDAMGSSLLYYGIAWSIPGYVLATTLLRAVTLGRRGKILVILGVAAAFSVLGFYAGVAMDILPNDPAAIPIGFLMTAGVAMGATGLAPFVKQFFPGVAMTLFIVMSIPTSGGAVPVPLLPPFFQAVHLAMPLGNGLDALRGILYFDGAGVLRPVLVLCAWIAGGAALMGLFAWRQRRATVRSAVLDDDGTGADEFDEGEAVEEPPVDDPALEMPTPTALPVHEHHFGEPVPMLVGRVHDAQDEPFAGAAVTVMDSRGRQLVRTTTNRNGEYAATGLPEGYLSVVISAAGRNPVVHQTLLRPGATARADFALHGRRDRESRLLHGTSVHQGTVIR
;
A
#
# COMPACT_ATOMS: atom_id res chain seq x y z
N MET A 1 -17.08 -22.39 -4.91
CA MET A 1 -15.76 -22.97 -4.59
C MET A 1 -14.65 -22.43 -5.50
N VAL A 2 -14.70 -22.62 -6.83
CA VAL A 2 -13.62 -22.13 -7.74
C VAL A 2 -13.41 -20.62 -7.69
N ARG A 3 -14.49 -19.83 -7.69
CA ARG A 3 -14.44 -18.36 -7.59
C ARG A 3 -13.82 -17.90 -6.26
N THR A 4 -14.27 -18.46 -5.15
CA THR A 4 -13.75 -18.20 -3.80
C THR A 4 -12.25 -18.54 -3.72
N LEU A 5 -11.83 -19.69 -4.26
CA LEU A 5 -10.42 -20.07 -4.30
C LEU A 5 -9.60 -19.10 -5.17
N ALA A 6 -10.13 -18.63 -6.30
CA ALA A 6 -9.46 -17.64 -7.13
C ALA A 6 -9.31 -16.28 -6.40
N GLU A 7 -10.34 -15.84 -5.68
CA GLU A 7 -10.34 -14.61 -4.88
C GLU A 7 -9.38 -14.69 -3.67
N LEU A 8 -9.14 -15.87 -3.09
CA LEU A 8 -8.12 -16.04 -2.04
C LEU A 8 -6.70 -16.21 -2.60
N LEU A 9 -6.53 -16.93 -3.71
CA LEU A 9 -5.21 -17.36 -4.18
C LEU A 9 -4.53 -16.36 -5.13
N TRP A 10 -5.25 -15.40 -5.71
CA TRP A 10 -4.64 -14.46 -6.66
C TRP A 10 -3.52 -13.63 -6.03
N PHE A 11 -3.65 -13.22 -4.76
CA PHE A 11 -2.65 -12.37 -4.10
C PHE A 11 -1.34 -13.14 -3.81
N PRO A 12 -1.36 -14.33 -3.18
CA PRO A 12 -0.17 -15.19 -3.07
C PRO A 12 0.40 -15.61 -4.43
N ALA A 13 -0.45 -15.92 -5.41
CA ALA A 13 0.00 -16.30 -6.75
C ALA A 13 0.70 -15.15 -7.48
N LEU A 14 0.18 -13.91 -7.35
CA LEU A 14 0.82 -12.71 -7.88
C LEU A 14 2.19 -12.47 -7.23
N LEU A 15 2.28 -12.66 -5.91
CA LEU A 15 3.56 -12.55 -5.19
C LEU A 15 4.56 -13.61 -5.67
N PHE A 16 4.14 -14.87 -5.76
CA PHE A 16 4.97 -15.98 -6.24
C PHE A 16 5.46 -15.74 -7.67
N ALA A 17 4.54 -15.39 -8.59
CA ALA A 17 4.88 -15.03 -9.95
C ALA A 17 5.82 -13.82 -9.99
N GLY A 18 5.58 -12.84 -9.13
CA GLY A 18 6.42 -11.67 -8.96
C GLY A 18 7.87 -12.03 -8.65
N PHE A 19 8.12 -12.88 -7.65
CA PHE A 19 9.46 -13.38 -7.37
C PHE A 19 10.06 -14.15 -8.57
N LEU A 20 9.27 -15.02 -9.21
CA LEU A 20 9.76 -15.82 -10.32
C LEU A 20 10.13 -14.98 -11.55
N PHE A 21 9.37 -13.92 -11.86
CA PHE A 21 9.53 -13.13 -13.09
C PHE A 21 10.27 -11.80 -12.90
N PHE A 22 10.40 -11.27 -11.68
CA PHE A 22 11.23 -10.08 -11.42
C PHE A 22 12.57 -10.41 -10.78
N PHE A 23 12.63 -11.30 -9.78
CA PHE A 23 13.90 -11.57 -9.09
C PHE A 23 14.80 -12.49 -9.90
N ALA A 24 14.28 -13.63 -10.39
CA ALA A 24 15.13 -14.57 -11.11
C ALA A 24 15.74 -13.92 -12.36
N PRO A 25 14.99 -13.30 -13.29
CA PRO A 25 15.58 -12.68 -14.48
C PRO A 25 16.55 -11.54 -14.19
N ALA A 26 16.34 -10.79 -13.11
CA ALA A 26 17.24 -9.70 -12.73
C ALA A 26 18.54 -10.17 -12.07
N LEU A 27 18.49 -11.21 -11.23
CA LEU A 27 19.54 -11.50 -10.25
C LEU A 27 20.29 -12.83 -10.49
N HIS A 28 19.75 -13.76 -11.29
CA HIS A 28 20.34 -15.10 -11.43
C HIS A 28 21.68 -15.12 -12.20
N ALA A 29 21.85 -14.23 -13.19
CA ALA A 29 23.03 -14.18 -14.04
C ALA A 29 23.45 -12.73 -14.35
N PRO A 30 24.02 -12.01 -13.37
CA PRO A 30 24.52 -10.65 -13.59
C PRO A 30 25.59 -10.62 -14.68
N ALA A 31 25.49 -9.66 -15.59
CA ALA A 31 26.40 -9.52 -16.72
C ALA A 31 26.61 -8.03 -17.03
N PRO A 32 27.82 -7.60 -17.43
CA PRO A 32 28.04 -6.24 -17.90
C PRO A 32 27.12 -5.89 -19.09
N HIS A 33 26.40 -4.76 -18.99
CA HIS A 33 25.64 -4.16 -20.08
C HIS A 33 25.93 -2.65 -20.08
N HIS A 34 26.63 -2.16 -21.11
CA HIS A 34 27.03 -0.75 -21.25
C HIS A 34 27.70 -0.18 -19.99
N VAL A 35 28.56 -0.98 -19.36
CA VAL A 35 29.30 -0.58 -18.15
C VAL A 35 30.30 0.52 -18.53
N LYS A 36 30.03 1.75 -18.10
CA LYS A 36 30.90 2.90 -18.39
C LYS A 36 32.24 2.79 -17.68
N VAL A 37 33.33 2.72 -18.44
CA VAL A 37 34.69 2.65 -17.92
C VAL A 37 35.56 3.74 -18.55
N ALA A 38 36.25 4.52 -17.72
CA ALA A 38 37.21 5.51 -18.20
C ALA A 38 38.60 4.87 -18.38
N VAL A 39 39.34 5.24 -19.42
CA VAL A 39 40.70 4.74 -19.67
C VAL A 39 41.64 5.90 -19.96
N SER A 40 42.75 5.99 -19.22
CA SER A 40 43.74 7.04 -19.44
C SER A 40 44.50 6.80 -20.75
N GLY A 41 44.55 7.82 -21.61
CA GLY A 41 45.25 7.77 -22.88
C GLY A 41 44.36 7.24 -24.03
N PRO A 42 44.16 8.02 -25.11
CA PRO A 42 43.30 7.61 -26.23
C PRO A 42 43.74 6.31 -26.94
N GLY A 43 45.06 6.04 -26.98
CA GLY A 43 45.60 4.82 -27.56
C GLY A 43 45.20 3.57 -26.78
N ALA A 44 45.39 3.60 -25.45
CA ALA A 44 45.01 2.51 -24.56
C ALA A 44 43.50 2.30 -24.55
N ALA A 45 42.71 3.38 -24.54
CA ALA A 45 41.26 3.31 -24.59
C ALA A 45 40.75 2.53 -25.81
N ARG A 46 41.26 2.82 -27.02
CA ARG A 46 40.88 2.10 -28.25
C ARG A 46 41.27 0.63 -28.23
N GLN A 47 42.46 0.32 -27.71
CA GLN A 47 42.92 -1.06 -27.61
C GLN A 47 42.07 -1.87 -26.62
N ILE A 48 41.79 -1.30 -25.45
CA ILE A 48 40.98 -1.95 -24.41
C ILE A 48 39.53 -2.12 -24.88
N ALA A 49 38.94 -1.09 -25.49
CA ALA A 49 37.59 -1.17 -26.07
C ALA A 49 37.47 -2.37 -27.02
N ARG A 50 38.42 -2.51 -27.95
CA ARG A 50 38.44 -3.65 -28.87
C ARG A 50 38.51 -5.01 -28.16
N VAL A 51 39.37 -5.15 -27.15
CA VAL A 51 39.51 -6.40 -26.39
C VAL A 51 38.25 -6.73 -25.59
N LEU A 52 37.56 -5.72 -25.05
CA LEU A 52 36.32 -5.89 -24.32
C LEU A 52 35.17 -6.25 -25.26
N ASP A 53 35.03 -5.54 -26.38
CA ASP A 53 34.01 -5.82 -27.40
C ASP A 53 34.13 -7.23 -28.00
N GLU A 54 35.35 -7.70 -28.24
CA GLU A 54 35.59 -9.07 -28.74
C GLU A 54 35.13 -10.16 -27.76
N LYS A 55 35.21 -9.90 -26.44
CA LYS A 55 34.80 -10.87 -25.40
C LYS A 55 33.33 -10.74 -25.02
N ARG A 56 32.82 -9.51 -24.96
CA ARG A 56 31.51 -9.12 -24.46
C ARG A 56 31.01 -7.94 -25.28
N PRO A 57 30.43 -8.19 -26.46
CA PRO A 57 29.78 -7.14 -27.25
C PRO A 57 28.76 -6.40 -26.37
N ASP A 58 28.73 -5.07 -26.47
CA ASP A 58 27.84 -4.18 -25.69
C ASP A 58 27.99 -4.27 -24.16
N GLY A 59 29.06 -4.91 -23.67
CA GLY A 59 29.30 -5.07 -22.24
C GLY A 59 29.85 -3.82 -21.56
N PHE A 60 30.67 -3.04 -22.26
CA PHE A 60 31.43 -1.92 -21.71
C PHE A 60 31.44 -0.72 -22.64
N ASP A 61 31.16 0.46 -22.08
CA ASP A 61 31.27 1.73 -22.78
C ASP A 61 32.59 2.40 -22.37
N VAL A 62 33.62 2.27 -23.20
CA VAL A 62 34.96 2.78 -22.89
C VAL A 62 35.12 4.25 -23.31
N ARG A 63 35.39 5.13 -22.35
CA ARG A 63 35.67 6.55 -22.58
C ARG A 63 37.15 6.86 -22.37
N ALA A 64 37.78 7.48 -23.36
CA ALA A 64 39.15 7.98 -23.21
C ALA A 64 39.19 9.24 -22.33
N VAL A 65 40.12 9.28 -21.39
CA VAL A 65 40.44 10.45 -20.55
C VAL A 65 41.94 10.78 -20.70
N PRO A 66 42.38 12.02 -20.45
CA PRO A 66 43.75 12.43 -20.75
C PRO A 66 44.80 11.67 -19.92
N ASP A 67 44.56 11.49 -18.62
CA ASP A 67 45.54 10.97 -17.67
C ASP A 67 44.89 10.16 -16.53
N ALA A 68 45.72 9.70 -15.59
CA ALA A 68 45.28 8.89 -14.45
C ALA A 68 44.44 9.67 -13.44
N ASP A 69 44.68 10.98 -13.27
CA ASP A 69 43.92 11.82 -12.34
C ASP A 69 42.51 12.07 -12.89
N ALA A 70 42.39 12.36 -14.18
CA ALA A 70 41.11 12.44 -14.87
C ALA A 70 40.36 11.11 -14.86
N ALA A 71 41.08 9.98 -14.93
CA ALA A 71 40.49 8.65 -14.77
C ALA A 71 39.91 8.44 -13.37
N ARG A 72 40.66 8.82 -12.33
CA ARG A 72 40.21 8.78 -10.93
C ARG A 72 38.99 9.69 -10.71
N GLN A 73 39.03 10.92 -11.22
CA GLN A 73 37.94 11.88 -11.09
C GLN A 73 36.67 11.41 -11.82
N ALA A 74 36.79 10.79 -13.00
CA ALA A 74 35.63 10.24 -13.70
C ALA A 74 34.85 9.19 -12.87
N VAL A 75 35.51 8.48 -11.95
CA VAL A 75 34.84 7.57 -11.00
C VAL A 75 34.17 8.34 -9.86
N LEU A 76 34.83 9.37 -9.34
CA LEU A 76 34.30 10.22 -8.26
C LEU A 76 33.10 11.05 -8.72
N ASP A 77 33.14 11.57 -9.94
CA ASP A 77 32.05 12.32 -10.57
C ASP A 77 30.88 11.41 -11.01
N ARG A 78 31.03 10.09 -10.87
CA ARG A 78 30.07 9.05 -11.32
C ARG A 78 29.80 9.08 -12.83
N ASP A 79 30.72 9.64 -13.62
CA ASP A 79 30.73 9.60 -15.08
C ASP A 79 31.06 8.20 -15.62
N ALA A 80 31.89 7.46 -14.87
CA ALA A 80 32.24 6.07 -15.07
C ALA A 80 32.13 5.30 -13.74
N VAL A 81 31.87 3.99 -13.80
CA VAL A 81 31.77 3.15 -12.58
C VAL A 81 33.10 2.53 -12.18
N GLY A 82 34.09 2.61 -13.05
CA GLY A 82 35.48 2.28 -12.81
C GLY A 82 36.37 2.95 -13.84
N ALA A 83 37.67 3.02 -13.58
CA ALA A 83 38.61 3.61 -14.51
C ALA A 83 39.96 2.90 -14.50
N TYR A 84 40.56 2.75 -15.68
CA TYR A 84 41.86 2.10 -15.86
C TYR A 84 42.92 3.13 -16.26
N ALA A 85 43.84 3.39 -15.36
CA ALA A 85 45.07 4.13 -15.64
C ALA A 85 46.10 3.20 -16.28
N ALA A 86 46.30 3.36 -17.58
CA ALA A 86 47.18 2.55 -18.42
C ALA A 86 48.66 2.96 -18.29
N ASP A 87 49.15 3.12 -17.06
CA ASP A 87 50.54 3.43 -16.80
C ASP A 87 51.49 2.35 -17.41
N PRO A 88 52.59 2.76 -18.07
CA PRO A 88 53.56 1.83 -18.65
C PRO A 88 54.16 0.82 -17.65
N ALA A 89 54.41 1.23 -16.40
CA ALA A 89 55.03 0.43 -15.35
C ALA A 89 54.02 -0.17 -14.38
N HIS A 90 53.05 0.61 -13.91
CA HIS A 90 52.14 0.22 -12.82
C HIS A 90 50.68 0.53 -13.15
N PRO A 91 50.01 -0.29 -13.99
CA PRO A 91 48.62 -0.06 -14.34
C PRO A 91 47.75 -0.10 -13.08
N THR A 92 46.86 0.87 -12.97
CA THR A 92 45.99 1.04 -11.79
C THR A 92 44.53 1.04 -12.21
N LEU A 93 43.72 0.25 -11.53
CA LEU A 93 42.26 0.24 -11.67
C LEU A 93 41.66 1.00 -10.49
N TYR A 94 41.03 2.13 -10.78
CA TYR A 94 40.19 2.86 -9.85
C TYR A 94 38.78 2.25 -9.84
N VAL A 95 38.33 1.84 -8.67
CA VAL A 95 36.99 1.28 -8.44
C VAL A 95 36.33 2.03 -7.30
N ALA A 96 35.01 1.92 -7.19
CA ALA A 96 34.26 2.47 -6.06
C ALA A 96 33.44 1.36 -5.43
N LYS A 97 33.85 0.88 -4.25
CA LYS A 97 33.12 -0.18 -3.55
C LYS A 97 31.68 0.24 -3.18
N ALA A 98 31.46 1.53 -2.97
CA ALA A 98 30.13 2.12 -2.78
C ALA A 98 29.14 1.87 -3.95
N ASN A 99 29.64 1.64 -5.17
CA ASN A 99 28.81 1.24 -6.32
C ASN A 99 28.46 -0.26 -6.33
N GLY A 100 29.03 -1.04 -5.41
CA GLY A 100 28.71 -2.43 -5.16
C GLY A 100 29.90 -3.37 -5.36
N LYS A 101 30.09 -4.26 -4.38
CA LYS A 101 31.22 -5.21 -4.32
C LYS A 101 31.28 -6.17 -5.53
N SER A 102 30.14 -6.62 -6.05
CA SER A 102 30.11 -7.52 -7.20
C SER A 102 30.61 -6.85 -8.48
N LEU A 103 30.35 -5.54 -8.65
CA LEU A 103 30.87 -4.77 -9.77
C LEU A 103 32.38 -4.53 -9.64
N GLU A 104 32.86 -4.19 -8.44
CA GLU A 104 34.29 -4.09 -8.14
C GLU A 104 35.03 -5.40 -8.49
N GLN A 105 34.49 -6.54 -8.09
CA GLN A 105 35.04 -7.86 -8.38
C GLN A 105 35.05 -8.16 -9.88
N ALA A 106 33.94 -7.90 -10.57
CA ALA A 106 33.84 -8.09 -12.02
C ALA A 106 34.86 -7.24 -12.79
N LEU A 107 35.01 -5.95 -12.43
CA LEU A 107 36.00 -5.06 -13.05
C LEU A 107 37.43 -5.52 -12.75
N SER A 108 37.71 -5.87 -11.49
CA SER A 108 39.05 -6.35 -11.07
C SER A 108 39.45 -7.62 -11.82
N GLU A 109 38.52 -8.56 -12.04
CA GLU A 109 38.77 -9.77 -12.80
C GLU A 109 39.01 -9.48 -14.29
N VAL A 110 38.16 -8.66 -14.90
CA VAL A 110 38.27 -8.29 -16.33
C VAL A 110 39.59 -7.56 -16.61
N PHE A 111 39.90 -6.51 -15.85
CA PHE A 111 41.12 -5.72 -16.04
C PHE A 111 42.37 -6.42 -15.52
N GLY A 112 42.25 -7.28 -14.50
CA GLY A 112 43.35 -8.11 -14.02
C GLY A 112 43.81 -9.11 -15.09
N ASN A 113 42.87 -9.71 -15.81
CA ASN A 113 43.17 -10.57 -16.95
C ASN A 113 43.83 -9.79 -18.11
N ILE A 114 43.42 -8.54 -18.34
CA ILE A 114 44.04 -7.67 -19.36
C ILE A 114 45.49 -7.34 -18.97
N ALA A 115 45.73 -6.90 -17.73
CA ALA A 115 47.06 -6.59 -17.23
C ALA A 115 48.00 -7.80 -17.27
N THR A 116 47.50 -8.98 -16.85
CA THR A 116 48.27 -10.23 -16.84
C THR A 116 48.70 -10.64 -18.25
N LYS A 117 47.82 -10.51 -19.25
CA LYS A 117 48.17 -10.75 -20.67
C LYS A 117 49.23 -9.79 -21.21
N GLN A 118 49.38 -8.62 -20.60
CA GLN A 118 50.43 -7.65 -20.92
C GLN A 118 51.71 -7.86 -20.09
N GLY A 119 51.77 -8.90 -19.25
CA GLY A 119 52.89 -9.16 -18.35
C GLY A 119 53.00 -8.17 -17.19
N LYS A 120 51.91 -7.44 -16.88
CA LYS A 120 51.88 -6.40 -15.84
C LYS A 120 51.08 -6.84 -14.63
N ARG A 121 51.42 -6.29 -13.46
CA ARG A 121 50.66 -6.47 -12.22
C ARG A 121 49.69 -5.29 -12.03
N LEU A 122 48.39 -5.60 -11.95
CA LEU A 122 47.35 -4.60 -11.71
C LEU A 122 47.34 -4.18 -10.24
N THR A 123 47.31 -2.87 -9.99
CA THR A 123 46.98 -2.31 -8.68
C THR A 123 45.52 -1.90 -8.68
N VAL A 124 44.73 -2.36 -7.71
CA VAL A 124 43.32 -1.95 -7.56
C VAL A 124 43.24 -0.94 -6.42
N THR A 125 42.70 0.23 -6.70
CA THR A 125 42.54 1.32 -5.73
C THR A 125 41.06 1.66 -5.60
N ASP A 126 40.50 1.46 -4.41
CA ASP A 126 39.15 1.89 -4.09
C ASP A 126 39.16 3.40 -3.76
N VAL A 127 38.45 4.18 -4.57
CA VAL A 127 38.39 5.65 -4.45
C VAL A 127 37.19 6.11 -3.63
N ALA A 128 36.22 5.23 -3.38
CA ALA A 128 35.01 5.51 -2.61
C ALA A 128 34.62 4.28 -1.78
N PRO A 129 35.35 4.03 -0.66
CA PRO A 129 35.09 2.89 0.21
C PRO A 129 33.76 3.02 0.94
N THR A 130 33.14 1.88 1.25
CA THR A 130 31.95 1.82 2.09
C THR A 130 32.27 2.12 3.55
N ALA A 131 31.24 2.46 4.34
CA ALA A 131 31.39 2.62 5.78
C ALA A 131 32.02 1.38 6.43
N SER A 132 32.75 1.55 7.53
CA SER A 132 33.52 0.48 8.18
C SER A 132 32.65 -0.69 8.65
N GLY A 133 31.43 -0.42 9.09
CA GLY A 133 30.44 -1.44 9.44
C GLY A 133 29.79 -2.13 8.23
N ASP A 134 29.89 -1.53 7.03
CA ASP A 134 29.28 -2.04 5.79
C ASP A 134 30.30 -2.76 4.91
N ALA A 135 30.86 -3.85 5.43
CA ALA A 135 31.91 -4.60 4.74
C ALA A 135 31.46 -5.17 3.37
N MET A 136 30.16 -5.45 3.22
CA MET A 136 29.58 -6.02 2.00
C MET A 136 28.96 -4.97 1.06
N GLY A 137 28.81 -3.71 1.49
CA GLY A 137 28.16 -2.67 0.68
C GLY A 137 26.65 -2.85 0.52
N SER A 138 26.02 -3.67 1.37
CA SER A 138 24.60 -4.04 1.28
C SER A 138 23.72 -3.29 2.29
N SER A 139 24.31 -2.59 3.25
CA SER A 139 23.58 -1.89 4.30
C SER A 139 22.63 -0.84 3.73
N LEU A 140 23.06 -0.13 2.69
CA LEU A 140 22.23 0.89 2.04
C LEU A 140 20.96 0.30 1.42
N LEU A 141 21.00 -0.92 0.88
CA LEU A 141 19.80 -1.61 0.37
C LEU A 141 18.80 -1.86 1.51
N TYR A 142 19.25 -2.39 2.65
CA TYR A 142 18.37 -2.69 3.78
C TYR A 142 17.74 -1.43 4.36
N TYR A 143 18.49 -0.34 4.46
CA TYR A 143 17.94 0.96 4.85
C TYR A 143 16.98 1.54 3.81
N GLY A 144 17.30 1.34 2.52
CA GLY A 144 16.40 1.66 1.43
C GLY A 144 15.05 0.95 1.59
N ILE A 145 15.08 -0.35 1.89
CA ILE A 145 13.88 -1.15 2.16
C ILE A 145 13.16 -0.63 3.42
N ALA A 146 13.89 -0.34 4.50
CA ALA A 146 13.34 0.15 5.75
C ALA A 146 12.66 1.52 5.64
N TRP A 147 13.07 2.37 4.69
CA TRP A 147 12.40 3.64 4.40
C TRP A 147 11.31 3.52 3.33
N SER A 148 11.43 2.57 2.39
CA SER A 148 10.48 2.38 1.30
C SER A 148 9.22 1.62 1.74
N ILE A 149 9.39 0.41 2.30
CA ILE A 149 8.27 -0.50 2.60
C ILE A 149 7.27 0.12 3.61
N PRO A 150 7.71 0.77 4.70
CA PRO A 150 6.76 1.39 5.62
C PRO A 150 5.94 2.52 4.98
N GLY A 151 6.47 3.21 3.94
CA GLY A 151 5.67 4.18 3.19
C GLY A 151 4.49 3.53 2.48
N TYR A 152 4.68 2.34 1.89
CA TYR A 152 3.60 1.55 1.30
C TYR A 152 2.59 1.08 2.37
N VAL A 153 3.08 0.54 3.49
CA VAL A 153 2.23 0.06 4.58
C VAL A 153 1.43 1.23 5.21
N LEU A 154 2.04 2.41 5.29
CA LEU A 154 1.36 3.62 5.75
C LEU A 154 0.23 4.01 4.79
N ALA A 155 0.46 3.96 3.48
CA ALA A 155 -0.57 4.25 2.49
C ALA A 155 -1.76 3.28 2.59
N THR A 156 -1.52 1.97 2.72
CA THR A 156 -2.61 0.98 2.89
C THR A 156 -3.35 1.16 4.20
N THR A 157 -2.66 1.52 5.29
CA THR A 157 -3.27 1.77 6.60
C THR A 157 -4.12 3.04 6.58
N LEU A 158 -3.65 4.11 5.92
CA LEU A 158 -4.38 5.37 5.81
C LEU A 158 -5.61 5.29 4.91
N LEU A 159 -5.70 4.30 4.02
CA LEU A 159 -6.94 4.01 3.30
C LEU A 159 -8.05 3.53 4.24
N ARG A 160 -7.70 2.84 5.33
CA ARG A 160 -8.65 2.35 6.34
C ARG A 160 -9.02 3.41 7.38
N ALA A 161 -8.25 4.50 7.46
CA ALA A 161 -8.47 5.58 8.42
C ALA A 161 -9.57 6.55 7.91
N VAL A 162 -10.84 6.19 8.15
CA VAL A 162 -12.01 6.99 7.74
C VAL A 162 -12.19 8.27 8.56
N THR A 163 -11.57 8.37 9.74
CA THR A 163 -11.62 9.56 10.60
C THR A 163 -10.72 10.70 10.12
N LEU A 164 -9.80 10.42 9.20
CA LEU A 164 -8.85 11.40 8.68
C LEU A 164 -9.30 11.91 7.31
N GLY A 165 -9.60 13.20 7.23
CA GLY A 165 -9.73 13.88 5.94
C GLY A 165 -8.40 13.85 5.17
N ARG A 166 -8.46 14.13 3.86
CA ARG A 166 -7.29 14.08 2.97
C ARG A 166 -6.08 14.89 3.47
N ARG A 167 -6.31 16.10 3.99
CA ARG A 167 -5.23 16.94 4.54
C ARG A 167 -4.56 16.25 5.74
N GLY A 168 -5.35 15.60 6.60
CA GLY A 168 -4.85 14.81 7.72
C GLY A 168 -3.99 13.63 7.25
N LYS A 169 -4.45 12.88 6.24
CA LYS A 169 -3.67 11.77 5.64
C LYS A 169 -2.30 12.25 5.13
N ILE A 170 -2.25 13.38 4.42
CA ILE A 170 -0.99 13.96 3.93
C ILE A 170 -0.09 14.39 5.10
N LEU A 171 -0.62 15.08 6.11
CA LEU A 171 0.17 15.49 7.28
C LEU A 171 0.76 14.30 8.03
N VAL A 172 0.01 13.20 8.16
CA VAL A 172 0.51 11.94 8.75
C VAL A 172 1.63 11.35 7.89
N ILE A 173 1.49 11.32 6.56
CA ILE A 173 2.54 10.85 5.66
C ILE A 173 3.83 11.66 5.85
N LEU A 174 3.73 12.99 5.86
CA LEU A 174 4.89 13.86 6.02
C LEU A 174 5.52 13.71 7.42
N GLY A 175 4.71 13.61 8.47
CA GLY A 175 5.18 13.42 9.84
C GLY A 175 5.90 12.08 10.03
N VAL A 176 5.32 10.99 9.52
CA VAL A 176 5.93 9.65 9.59
C VAL A 176 7.19 9.58 8.74
N ALA A 177 7.19 10.15 7.53
CA ALA A 177 8.39 10.21 6.69
C ALA A 177 9.53 10.97 7.38
N ALA A 178 9.22 12.09 8.06
CA ALA A 178 10.22 12.84 8.82
C ALA A 178 10.76 12.02 10.00
N ALA A 179 9.88 11.41 10.79
CA ALA A 179 10.26 10.59 11.94
C ALA A 179 11.11 9.38 11.54
N PHE A 180 10.68 8.62 10.54
CA PHE A 180 11.41 7.45 10.05
C PHE A 180 12.75 7.81 9.40
N SER A 181 12.82 8.93 8.70
CA SER A 181 14.08 9.39 8.13
C SER A 181 15.12 9.67 9.21
N VAL A 182 14.74 10.45 10.24
CA VAL A 182 15.62 10.79 11.35
C VAL A 182 16.01 9.53 12.14
N LEU A 183 15.04 8.69 12.49
CA LEU A 183 15.29 7.46 13.24
C LEU A 183 16.21 6.49 12.47
N GLY A 184 15.94 6.30 11.18
CA GLY A 184 16.77 5.45 10.32
C GLY A 184 18.18 5.99 10.20
N PHE A 185 18.35 7.29 9.99
CA PHE A 185 19.69 7.89 9.89
C PHE A 185 20.51 7.66 11.16
N TYR A 186 19.97 7.99 12.32
CA TYR A 186 20.69 7.81 13.58
C TYR A 186 20.92 6.33 13.94
N ALA A 187 20.01 5.43 13.59
CA ALA A 187 20.24 3.99 13.73
C ALA A 187 21.40 3.50 12.84
N GLY A 188 21.51 4.03 11.62
CA GLY A 188 22.60 3.69 10.69
C GLY A 188 23.95 4.22 11.16
N VAL A 189 23.99 5.46 11.65
CA VAL A 189 25.20 6.05 12.22
C VAL A 189 25.63 5.33 13.50
N ALA A 190 24.69 4.94 14.37
CA ALA A 190 25.00 4.23 15.62
C ALA A 190 25.60 2.83 15.40
N MET A 191 25.44 2.26 14.21
CA MET A 191 26.01 0.95 13.84
C MET A 191 27.24 1.07 12.92
N ASP A 192 27.77 2.27 12.67
CA ASP A 192 28.91 2.54 11.77
C ASP A 192 28.72 2.03 10.33
N ILE A 193 27.47 1.87 9.89
CA ILE A 193 27.10 1.40 8.54
C ILE A 193 26.70 2.53 7.59
N LEU A 194 26.46 3.73 8.14
CA LEU A 194 26.14 4.93 7.38
C LEU A 194 27.12 6.05 7.79
N PRO A 195 27.79 6.72 6.84
CA PRO A 195 28.58 7.90 7.17
C PRO A 195 27.71 8.96 7.87
N ASN A 196 28.30 9.66 8.84
CA ASN A 196 27.60 10.68 9.64
C ASN A 196 27.46 11.99 8.87
N ASP A 197 26.67 11.97 7.79
CA ASP A 197 26.28 13.13 7.00
C ASP A 197 24.76 13.33 7.06
N PRO A 198 24.28 14.36 7.79
CA PRO A 198 22.85 14.68 7.90
C PRO A 198 22.14 14.94 6.56
N ALA A 199 22.86 15.19 5.46
CA ALA A 199 22.29 15.34 4.13
C ALA A 199 21.58 14.05 3.62
N ALA A 200 21.80 12.90 4.25
CA ALA A 200 21.03 11.69 4.01
C ALA A 200 19.56 11.75 4.51
N ILE A 201 19.26 12.57 5.53
CA ILE A 201 17.91 12.67 6.13
C ILE A 201 16.88 13.18 5.12
N PRO A 202 17.11 14.25 4.33
CA PRO A 202 16.19 14.63 3.26
C PRO A 202 15.89 13.50 2.27
N ILE A 203 16.86 12.63 1.96
CA ILE A 203 16.67 11.52 1.01
C ILE A 203 15.78 10.43 1.62
N GLY A 204 16.02 10.04 2.87
CA GLY A 204 15.14 9.12 3.59
C GLY A 204 13.69 9.62 3.65
N PHE A 205 13.51 10.93 3.91
CA PHE A 205 12.21 11.58 3.90
C PHE A 205 11.54 11.51 2.53
N LEU A 206 12.25 11.93 1.47
CA LEU A 206 11.73 11.92 0.11
C LEU A 206 11.35 10.51 -0.36
N MET A 207 12.08 9.49 0.07
CA MET A 207 11.81 8.12 -0.32
C MET A 207 10.57 7.56 0.40
N THR A 208 10.44 7.71 1.72
CA THR A 208 9.24 7.31 2.44
C THR A 208 8.01 8.10 1.97
N ALA A 209 8.14 9.42 1.84
CA ALA A 209 7.06 10.29 1.37
C ALA A 209 6.67 9.98 -0.08
N GLY A 210 7.64 9.75 -0.97
CA GLY A 210 7.40 9.41 -2.37
C GLY A 210 6.62 8.11 -2.54
N VAL A 211 7.02 7.06 -1.81
CA VAL A 211 6.30 5.78 -1.83
C VAL A 211 4.90 5.93 -1.24
N ALA A 212 4.76 6.57 -0.07
CA ALA A 212 3.47 6.74 0.58
C ALA A 212 2.50 7.61 -0.26
N MET A 213 2.95 8.77 -0.74
CA MET A 213 2.13 9.66 -1.58
C MET A 213 1.77 9.00 -2.91
N GLY A 214 2.73 8.33 -3.56
CA GLY A 214 2.50 7.61 -4.80
C GLY A 214 1.47 6.50 -4.62
N ALA A 215 1.62 5.69 -3.57
CA ALA A 215 0.68 4.62 -3.25
C ALA A 215 -0.73 5.15 -2.90
N THR A 216 -0.83 6.16 -2.04
CA THR A 216 -2.12 6.79 -1.68
C THR A 216 -2.79 7.44 -2.89
N GLY A 217 -2.03 8.09 -3.78
CA GLY A 217 -2.57 8.67 -5.01
C GLY A 217 -3.06 7.64 -6.01
N LEU A 218 -2.39 6.48 -6.10
CA LEU A 218 -2.76 5.41 -7.02
C LEU A 218 -4.03 4.65 -6.57
N ALA A 219 -4.23 4.50 -5.26
CA ALA A 219 -5.26 3.64 -4.67
C ALA A 219 -6.68 3.82 -5.25
N PRO A 220 -7.21 5.04 -5.45
CA PRO A 220 -8.57 5.22 -5.96
C PRO A 220 -8.80 4.73 -7.39
N PHE A 221 -7.72 4.58 -8.18
CA PHE A 221 -7.79 4.17 -9.58
C PHE A 221 -7.75 2.65 -9.75
N VAL A 222 -7.06 1.95 -8.86
CA VAL A 222 -6.91 0.49 -8.89
C VAL A 222 -7.89 -0.25 -7.97
N LYS A 223 -8.56 0.48 -7.05
CA LYS A 223 -9.66 0.00 -6.21
C LYS A 223 -9.27 -1.29 -5.45
N GLN A 224 -10.10 -2.33 -5.49
CA GLN A 224 -9.88 -3.62 -4.82
C GLN A 224 -8.54 -4.29 -5.17
N PHE A 225 -7.94 -3.99 -6.33
CA PHE A 225 -6.64 -4.56 -6.73
C PHE A 225 -5.44 -3.80 -6.14
N PHE A 226 -5.68 -2.70 -5.42
CA PHE A 226 -4.62 -1.86 -4.86
C PHE A 226 -3.54 -2.63 -4.11
N PRO A 227 -3.86 -3.52 -3.14
CA PRO A 227 -2.82 -4.21 -2.38
C PRO A 227 -1.87 -5.01 -3.28
N GLY A 228 -2.40 -5.69 -4.31
CA GLY A 228 -1.60 -6.47 -5.25
C GLY A 228 -0.75 -5.61 -6.20
N VAL A 229 -1.33 -4.52 -6.74
CA VAL A 229 -0.61 -3.58 -7.61
C VAL A 229 0.51 -2.87 -6.84
N ALA A 230 0.21 -2.37 -5.65
CA ALA A 230 1.17 -1.65 -4.82
C ALA A 230 2.27 -2.58 -4.27
N MET A 231 1.93 -3.81 -3.85
CA MET A 231 2.92 -4.84 -3.50
C MET A 231 3.86 -5.13 -4.68
N THR A 232 3.30 -5.34 -5.87
CA THR A 232 4.11 -5.60 -7.07
C THR A 232 5.04 -4.43 -7.39
N LEU A 233 4.52 -3.21 -7.35
CA LEU A 233 5.27 -1.99 -7.70
C LEU A 233 6.34 -1.60 -6.67
N PHE A 234 5.97 -1.51 -5.39
CA PHE A 234 6.82 -0.94 -4.34
C PHE A 234 7.65 -1.97 -3.57
N ILE A 235 7.34 -3.26 -3.69
CA ILE A 235 8.08 -4.33 -3.01
C ILE A 235 8.74 -5.25 -4.04
N VAL A 236 7.94 -5.96 -4.84
CA VAL A 236 8.44 -7.03 -5.71
C VAL A 236 9.35 -6.49 -6.82
N MET A 237 8.91 -5.50 -7.57
CA MET A 237 9.69 -4.91 -8.67
C MET A 237 10.77 -3.96 -8.15
N SER A 238 10.57 -3.38 -6.97
CA SER A 238 11.44 -2.34 -6.41
C SER A 238 12.83 -2.87 -6.05
N ILE A 239 12.92 -4.03 -5.41
CA ILE A 239 14.22 -4.59 -4.94
C ILE A 239 15.12 -4.99 -6.12
N PRO A 240 14.67 -5.77 -7.12
CA PRO A 240 15.52 -6.18 -8.24
C PRO A 240 15.98 -5.00 -9.11
N THR A 241 15.21 -3.92 -9.16
CA THR A 241 15.53 -2.70 -9.91
C THR A 241 16.26 -1.65 -9.07
N SER A 242 16.50 -1.89 -7.78
CA SER A 242 17.10 -0.91 -6.89
C SER A 242 18.57 -0.61 -7.16
N GLY A 243 19.29 -1.53 -7.81
CA GLY A 243 20.75 -1.45 -7.89
C GLY A 243 21.47 -1.75 -6.57
N GLY A 244 20.75 -2.20 -5.53
CA GLY A 244 21.32 -2.50 -4.21
C GLY A 244 21.86 -3.93 -4.09
N ALA A 245 21.12 -4.92 -4.59
CA ALA A 245 21.54 -6.33 -4.54
C ALA A 245 22.58 -6.65 -5.63
N VAL A 246 22.30 -6.18 -6.84
CA VAL A 246 23.18 -6.25 -8.00
C VAL A 246 23.28 -4.83 -8.56
N PRO A 247 24.50 -4.29 -8.78
CA PRO A 247 24.69 -2.96 -9.36
C PRO A 247 23.97 -2.82 -10.70
N VAL A 248 23.37 -1.64 -10.93
CA VAL A 248 22.54 -1.36 -12.11
C VAL A 248 23.22 -1.73 -13.45
N PRO A 249 24.51 -1.44 -13.67
CA PRO A 249 25.18 -1.79 -14.93
C PRO A 249 25.32 -3.32 -15.18
N LEU A 250 25.08 -4.15 -14.16
CA LEU A 250 25.09 -5.60 -14.28
C LEU A 250 23.69 -6.20 -14.51
N LEU A 251 22.64 -5.37 -14.45
CA LEU A 251 21.26 -5.78 -14.68
C LEU A 251 20.93 -5.79 -16.18
N PRO A 252 19.99 -6.64 -16.63
CA PRO A 252 19.49 -6.58 -18.00
C PRO A 252 18.84 -5.23 -18.34
N PRO A 253 18.82 -4.81 -19.62
CA PRO A 253 18.39 -3.46 -20.03
C PRO A 253 16.97 -3.08 -19.56
N PHE A 254 16.05 -4.04 -19.50
CA PHE A 254 14.69 -3.81 -18.97
C PHE A 254 14.72 -3.29 -17.53
N PHE A 255 15.49 -3.93 -16.64
CA PHE A 255 15.58 -3.55 -15.23
C PHE A 255 16.33 -2.22 -15.06
N GLN A 256 17.32 -1.94 -15.92
CA GLN A 256 17.98 -0.64 -15.96
C GLN A 256 17.00 0.48 -16.33
N ALA A 257 16.11 0.24 -17.30
CA ALA A 257 15.09 1.21 -17.69
C ALA A 257 14.07 1.46 -16.56
N VAL A 258 13.62 0.40 -15.88
CA VAL A 258 12.68 0.51 -14.75
C VAL A 258 13.34 1.23 -13.56
N HIS A 259 14.63 0.95 -13.28
CA HIS A 259 15.40 1.63 -12.23
C HIS A 259 15.31 3.16 -12.34
N LEU A 260 15.32 3.72 -13.55
CA LEU A 260 15.26 5.16 -13.80
C LEU A 260 14.03 5.85 -13.21
N ALA A 261 12.94 5.12 -13.00
CA ALA A 261 11.69 5.64 -12.47
C ALA A 261 11.38 5.15 -11.06
N MET A 262 12.07 4.13 -10.53
CA MET A 262 11.69 3.53 -9.25
C MET A 262 12.18 4.34 -8.03
N PRO A 263 11.33 4.55 -7.00
CA PRO A 263 11.71 5.32 -5.81
C PRO A 263 12.91 4.73 -5.07
N LEU A 264 12.92 3.42 -4.82
CA LEU A 264 13.98 2.76 -4.07
C LEU A 264 15.34 2.93 -4.76
N GLY A 265 15.42 2.62 -6.06
CA GLY A 265 16.68 2.75 -6.81
C GLY A 265 17.22 4.17 -6.82
N ASN A 266 16.36 5.15 -7.05
CA ASN A 266 16.76 6.56 -7.04
C ASN A 266 17.12 7.05 -5.62
N GLY A 267 16.46 6.54 -4.58
CA GLY A 267 16.85 6.81 -3.19
C GLY A 267 18.25 6.29 -2.88
N LEU A 268 18.57 5.06 -3.30
CA LEU A 268 19.92 4.50 -3.12
C LEU A 268 20.98 5.30 -3.89
N ASP A 269 20.69 5.73 -5.11
CA ASP A 269 21.64 6.50 -5.91
C ASP A 269 21.86 7.92 -5.36
N ALA A 270 20.82 8.58 -4.86
CA ALA A 270 20.97 9.85 -4.15
C ALA A 270 21.81 9.68 -2.87
N LEU A 271 21.53 8.64 -2.07
CA LEU A 271 22.30 8.35 -0.87
C LEU A 271 23.76 8.06 -1.20
N ARG A 272 24.05 7.27 -2.23
CA ARG A 272 25.44 7.03 -2.66
C ARG A 272 26.13 8.33 -3.04
N GLY A 273 25.48 9.14 -3.86
CA GLY A 273 26.00 10.43 -4.32
C GLY A 273 26.41 11.33 -3.16
N ILE A 274 25.53 11.51 -2.19
CA ILE A 274 25.79 12.34 -1.00
C ILE A 274 26.87 11.73 -0.10
N LEU A 275 26.73 10.45 0.25
CA LEU A 275 27.54 9.82 1.30
C LEU A 275 28.96 9.46 0.86
N TYR A 276 29.17 9.19 -0.43
CA TYR A 276 30.44 8.63 -0.93
C TYR A 276 31.05 9.41 -2.11
N PHE A 277 30.29 10.28 -2.78
CA PHE A 277 30.72 10.95 -4.01
C PHE A 277 30.53 12.47 -3.97
N ASP A 278 30.54 13.08 -2.77
CA ASP A 278 30.48 14.54 -2.58
C ASP A 278 29.32 15.24 -3.33
N GLY A 279 28.17 14.56 -3.40
CA GLY A 279 26.96 15.07 -4.07
C GLY A 279 26.89 14.82 -5.57
N ALA A 280 27.85 14.11 -6.17
CA ALA A 280 27.82 13.79 -7.60
C ALA A 280 26.58 12.95 -7.98
N GLY A 281 25.91 13.32 -9.08
CA GLY A 281 24.79 12.57 -9.64
C GLY A 281 23.47 12.59 -8.83
N VAL A 282 23.34 13.44 -7.80
CA VAL A 282 22.19 13.45 -6.87
C VAL A 282 20.92 14.10 -7.46
N LEU A 283 21.08 15.04 -8.40
CA LEU A 283 19.96 15.84 -8.92
C LEU A 283 18.84 14.98 -9.54
N ARG A 284 19.19 14.10 -10.47
CA ARG A 284 18.20 13.27 -11.17
C ARG A 284 17.43 12.37 -10.20
N PRO A 285 18.08 11.60 -9.32
CA PRO A 285 17.35 10.75 -8.37
C PRO A 285 16.44 11.54 -7.42
N VAL A 286 16.87 12.71 -6.94
CA VAL A 286 16.03 13.60 -6.12
C VAL A 286 14.81 14.08 -6.91
N LEU A 287 14.98 14.48 -8.18
CA LEU A 287 13.86 14.89 -9.03
C LEU A 287 12.85 13.76 -9.24
N VAL A 288 13.30 12.51 -9.37
CA VAL A 288 12.40 11.34 -9.48
C VAL A 288 11.60 11.15 -8.20
N LEU A 289 12.22 11.24 -7.02
CA LEU A 289 11.50 11.13 -5.74
C LEU A 289 10.48 12.26 -5.58
N CYS A 290 10.86 13.50 -5.92
CA CYS A 290 9.93 14.64 -5.95
C CYS A 290 8.79 14.42 -6.95
N ALA A 291 9.07 13.82 -8.11
CA ALA A 291 8.04 13.49 -9.10
C ALA A 291 7.05 12.44 -8.59
N TRP A 292 7.47 11.47 -7.77
CA TRP A 292 6.56 10.53 -7.12
C TRP A 292 5.65 11.21 -6.09
N ILE A 293 6.20 12.13 -5.30
CA ILE A 293 5.40 12.93 -4.34
C ILE A 293 4.39 13.79 -5.10
N ALA A 294 4.84 14.53 -6.11
CA ALA A 294 4.00 15.40 -6.93
C ALA A 294 2.95 14.61 -7.71
N GLY A 295 3.33 13.47 -8.30
CA GLY A 295 2.45 12.56 -9.02
C GLY A 295 1.36 11.98 -8.11
N GLY A 296 1.74 11.53 -6.91
CA GLY A 296 0.79 11.08 -5.90
C GLY A 296 -0.20 12.17 -5.49
N ALA A 297 0.29 13.39 -5.23
CA ALA A 297 -0.54 14.55 -4.93
C ALA A 297 -1.48 14.93 -6.08
N ALA A 298 -0.99 14.88 -7.32
CA ALA A 298 -1.78 15.16 -8.52
C ALA A 298 -2.88 14.11 -8.73
N LEU A 299 -2.58 12.82 -8.55
CA LEU A 299 -3.56 11.74 -8.64
C LEU A 299 -4.65 11.88 -7.58
N MET A 300 -4.26 12.20 -6.34
CA MET A 300 -5.23 12.57 -5.31
C MET A 300 -6.08 13.75 -5.78
N GLY A 301 -5.48 14.86 -6.18
CA GLY A 301 -6.17 16.07 -6.65
C GLY A 301 -7.19 15.75 -7.76
N LEU A 302 -6.77 14.98 -8.77
CA LEU A 302 -7.60 14.52 -9.88
C LEU A 302 -8.80 13.70 -9.39
N PHE A 303 -8.59 12.80 -8.43
CA PHE A 303 -9.68 12.01 -7.85
C PHE A 303 -10.71 12.88 -7.13
N ALA A 304 -10.27 13.84 -6.31
CA ALA A 304 -11.19 14.76 -5.61
C ALA A 304 -11.97 15.65 -6.59
N TRP A 305 -11.31 16.11 -7.65
CA TRP A 305 -11.96 16.88 -8.70
C TRP A 305 -13.02 16.07 -9.45
N ARG A 306 -12.74 14.79 -9.76
CA ARG A 306 -13.72 13.88 -10.36
C ARG A 306 -14.94 13.64 -9.46
N GLN A 307 -14.71 13.46 -8.16
CA GLN A 307 -15.80 13.30 -7.19
C GLN A 307 -16.69 14.54 -7.12
N ARG A 308 -16.11 15.74 -7.00
CA ARG A 308 -16.86 17.01 -6.98
C ARG A 308 -17.68 17.23 -8.25
N ARG A 309 -17.16 16.86 -9.42
CA ARG A 309 -17.92 16.96 -10.68
C ARG A 309 -19.06 15.98 -10.76
N ALA A 310 -18.90 14.78 -10.21
CA ALA A 310 -19.95 13.78 -10.18
C ALA A 310 -21.09 14.23 -9.26
N THR A 311 -20.78 14.77 -8.07
CA THR A 311 -21.80 15.28 -7.13
C THR A 311 -22.56 16.47 -7.69
N VAL A 312 -21.87 17.45 -8.30
CA VAL A 312 -22.53 18.60 -8.96
C VAL A 312 -23.40 18.15 -10.13
N ARG A 313 -22.96 17.16 -10.93
CA ARG A 313 -23.77 16.64 -12.03
C ARG A 313 -25.01 15.88 -11.54
N SER A 314 -24.90 15.13 -10.46
CA SER A 314 -26.06 14.47 -9.82
C SER A 314 -27.03 15.50 -9.25
N ALA A 315 -26.53 16.53 -8.55
CA ALA A 315 -27.37 17.61 -8.04
C ALA A 315 -28.12 18.38 -9.16
N VAL A 316 -27.47 18.61 -10.31
CA VAL A 316 -28.11 19.24 -11.49
C VAL A 316 -29.13 18.32 -12.18
N LEU A 317 -28.97 17.00 -12.07
CA LEU A 317 -29.95 16.03 -12.59
C LEU A 317 -31.13 15.81 -11.63
N ASP A 318 -30.94 16.03 -10.33
CA ASP A 318 -31.99 16.00 -9.31
C ASP A 318 -32.77 17.33 -9.24
N ASP A 319 -32.19 18.46 -9.67
CA ASP A 319 -32.82 19.80 -9.71
C ASP A 319 -33.86 19.98 -10.84
N ASP A 320 -33.95 19.04 -11.80
CA ASP A 320 -35.02 19.01 -12.80
C ASP A 320 -36.36 18.48 -12.23
N GLY A 321 -36.47 18.31 -10.90
CA GLY A 321 -37.69 17.87 -10.22
C GLY A 321 -37.72 18.13 -8.72
N THR A 322 -38.17 19.35 -8.35
CA THR A 322 -38.68 19.79 -7.03
C THR A 322 -37.71 19.93 -5.85
N GLY A 323 -37.49 21.19 -5.46
CA GLY A 323 -37.36 21.60 -4.05
C GLY A 323 -35.99 22.12 -3.65
N ALA A 324 -35.80 23.43 -3.78
CA ALA A 324 -34.70 24.15 -3.17
C ALA A 324 -34.88 24.17 -1.65
N ASP A 325 -33.91 23.66 -0.89
CA ASP A 325 -33.64 24.09 0.48
C ASP A 325 -32.12 24.01 0.78
N GLU A 326 -31.61 25.16 1.22
CA GLU A 326 -30.39 25.50 1.96
C GLU A 326 -29.12 24.63 1.87
N PHE A 327 -28.07 25.25 1.31
CA PHE A 327 -26.69 24.78 1.36
C PHE A 327 -26.10 24.93 2.77
N ASP A 328 -25.80 23.82 3.44
CA ASP A 328 -24.89 23.77 4.60
C ASP A 328 -23.46 23.45 4.13
N GLU A 329 -22.55 24.42 4.31
CA GLU A 329 -21.13 24.27 4.03
C GLU A 329 -20.44 23.53 5.20
N GLY A 330 -20.21 22.21 5.07
CA GLY A 330 -19.36 21.55 6.07
C GLY A 330 -19.19 20.04 6.03
N GLU A 331 -20.00 19.29 5.28
CA GLU A 331 -19.95 17.83 5.39
C GLU A 331 -18.77 17.24 4.61
N ALA A 332 -17.79 16.73 5.37
CA ALA A 332 -16.68 15.95 4.86
C ALA A 332 -17.24 14.79 4.04
N VAL A 333 -17.06 14.83 2.72
CA VAL A 333 -17.43 13.75 1.80
C VAL A 333 -16.85 12.44 2.35
N GLU A 334 -17.72 11.60 2.89
CA GLU A 334 -17.41 10.28 3.41
C GLU A 334 -16.91 9.45 2.22
N GLU A 335 -15.63 9.07 2.26
CA GLU A 335 -15.02 8.22 1.24
C GLU A 335 -15.77 6.87 1.29
N PRO A 336 -16.41 6.41 0.20
CA PRO A 336 -17.15 5.16 0.25
C PRO A 336 -16.19 4.04 0.68
N PRO A 337 -16.60 3.18 1.63
CA PRO A 337 -15.73 2.10 2.08
C PRO A 337 -15.34 1.23 0.89
N VAL A 338 -14.05 0.90 0.80
CA VAL A 338 -13.55 -0.08 -0.16
C VAL A 338 -14.05 -1.43 0.33
N ASP A 339 -15.01 -2.01 -0.40
CA ASP A 339 -15.51 -3.36 -0.14
C ASP A 339 -14.36 -4.37 -0.23
N ASP A 340 -14.11 -5.06 0.87
CA ASP A 340 -13.07 -6.07 1.05
C ASP A 340 -13.70 -7.45 0.79
N PRO A 341 -13.41 -8.14 -0.34
CA PRO A 341 -14.00 -9.46 -0.63
C PRO A 341 -13.49 -10.56 0.33
N ALA A 342 -12.52 -10.26 1.19
CA ALA A 342 -11.95 -11.21 2.13
C ALA A 342 -12.69 -11.31 3.48
N LEU A 343 -13.60 -10.36 3.76
CA LEU A 343 -14.47 -10.37 4.94
C LEU A 343 -15.85 -9.84 4.50
N GLU A 344 -16.58 -10.63 3.70
CA GLU A 344 -18.03 -10.51 3.69
C GLU A 344 -18.51 -10.82 5.12
N MET A 345 -18.75 -9.79 5.93
CA MET A 345 -19.65 -9.96 7.05
C MET A 345 -20.98 -10.40 6.44
N PRO A 346 -21.58 -11.49 6.92
CA PRO A 346 -22.80 -12.02 6.33
C PRO A 346 -23.83 -10.90 6.27
N THR A 347 -24.23 -10.51 5.07
CA THR A 347 -25.28 -9.50 4.86
C THR A 347 -26.52 -9.97 5.64
N PRO A 348 -27.10 -9.13 6.52
CA PRO A 348 -28.24 -9.54 7.31
C PRO A 348 -29.35 -10.06 6.39
N THR A 349 -29.74 -11.32 6.57
CA THR A 349 -30.68 -11.99 5.67
C THR A 349 -31.80 -12.64 6.49
N ALA A 350 -33.01 -12.58 5.97
CA ALA A 350 -34.15 -13.29 6.53
C ALA A 350 -34.02 -14.80 6.26
N LEU A 351 -34.27 -15.63 7.27
CA LEU A 351 -34.21 -17.09 7.13
C LEU A 351 -35.60 -17.73 7.17
N PRO A 352 -35.82 -18.84 6.45
CA PRO A 352 -36.96 -19.72 6.67
C PRO A 352 -36.87 -20.35 8.07
N VAL A 353 -37.98 -20.36 8.82
CA VAL A 353 -38.02 -20.69 10.25
C VAL A 353 -37.76 -22.19 10.55
N HIS A 354 -37.88 -23.07 9.55
CA HIS A 354 -37.90 -24.52 9.75
C HIS A 354 -36.94 -25.31 8.84
N GLU A 355 -36.18 -24.66 7.96
CA GLU A 355 -35.18 -25.33 7.13
C GLU A 355 -33.80 -24.99 7.69
N HIS A 356 -33.20 -25.97 8.37
CA HIS A 356 -31.80 -25.95 8.77
C HIS A 356 -31.11 -27.13 8.12
N HIS A 357 -30.57 -26.91 6.92
CA HIS A 357 -29.67 -27.89 6.30
C HIS A 357 -28.24 -27.70 6.82
N PHE A 358 -27.47 -28.79 6.85
CA PHE A 358 -26.09 -28.77 7.32
C PHE A 358 -25.26 -27.79 6.46
N GLY A 359 -24.81 -26.68 7.04
CA GLY A 359 -24.05 -25.62 6.36
C GLY A 359 -24.75 -24.26 6.22
N GLU A 360 -26.02 -24.13 6.64
CA GLU A 360 -26.72 -22.84 6.66
C GLU A 360 -26.42 -22.01 7.93
N PRO A 361 -26.48 -20.66 7.84
CA PRO A 361 -26.22 -19.78 8.98
C PRO A 361 -27.21 -20.00 10.13
N VAL A 362 -26.70 -20.05 11.36
CA VAL A 362 -27.53 -20.15 12.57
C VAL A 362 -28.34 -18.85 12.77
N PRO A 363 -29.65 -18.92 13.07
CA PRO A 363 -30.45 -17.73 13.28
C PRO A 363 -30.01 -17.02 14.57
N MET A 364 -29.78 -15.71 14.44
CA MET A 364 -29.37 -14.85 15.55
C MET A 364 -30.58 -14.20 16.23
N LEU A 365 -31.67 -13.99 15.49
CA LEU A 365 -32.94 -13.48 16.00
C LEU A 365 -34.08 -14.36 15.50
N VAL A 366 -34.92 -14.84 16.42
CA VAL A 366 -36.14 -15.60 16.12
C VAL A 366 -37.32 -15.03 16.90
N GLY A 367 -38.54 -15.25 16.42
CA GLY A 367 -39.72 -14.84 17.16
C GLY A 367 -41.03 -15.21 16.50
N ARG A 368 -42.11 -15.02 17.25
CA ARG A 368 -43.49 -15.26 16.81
C ARG A 368 -44.35 -14.02 17.03
N VAL A 369 -45.16 -13.72 16.04
CA VAL A 369 -46.18 -12.67 16.08
C VAL A 369 -47.56 -13.34 16.19
N HIS A 370 -48.30 -12.97 17.23
CA HIS A 370 -49.68 -13.40 17.47
C HIS A 370 -50.61 -12.18 17.54
N ASP A 371 -51.90 -12.40 17.46
CA ASP A 371 -52.91 -11.37 17.66
C ASP A 371 -53.44 -11.34 19.12
N ALA A 372 -54.48 -10.53 19.38
CA ALA A 372 -55.04 -10.37 20.71
C ALA A 372 -55.78 -11.61 21.24
N GLN A 373 -56.01 -12.60 20.38
CA GLN A 373 -56.66 -13.88 20.68
C GLN A 373 -55.64 -15.03 20.81
N ASP A 374 -54.34 -14.70 20.81
CA ASP A 374 -53.21 -15.64 20.83
C ASP A 374 -53.11 -16.52 19.56
N GLU A 375 -53.78 -16.12 18.47
CA GLU A 375 -53.70 -16.79 17.18
C GLU A 375 -52.48 -16.31 16.38
N PRO A 376 -51.78 -17.19 15.64
CA PRO A 376 -50.61 -16.82 14.86
C PRO A 376 -50.95 -15.82 13.76
N PHE A 377 -50.19 -14.74 13.68
CA PHE A 377 -50.41 -13.67 12.70
C PHE A 377 -49.45 -13.80 11.52
N ALA A 378 -49.95 -14.30 10.39
CA ALA A 378 -49.21 -14.44 9.15
C ALA A 378 -49.16 -13.13 8.34
N GLY A 379 -48.03 -12.87 7.66
CA GLY A 379 -47.87 -11.72 6.77
C GLY A 379 -47.60 -10.38 7.47
N ALA A 380 -47.26 -10.35 8.76
CA ALA A 380 -46.75 -9.14 9.40
C ALA A 380 -45.36 -8.82 8.89
N ALA A 381 -45.12 -7.57 8.49
CA ALA A 381 -43.81 -7.08 8.11
C ALA A 381 -42.95 -6.83 9.37
N VAL A 382 -41.87 -7.57 9.47
CA VAL A 382 -40.85 -7.49 10.53
C VAL A 382 -39.65 -6.73 9.98
N THR A 383 -39.32 -5.59 10.57
CA THR A 383 -38.19 -4.76 10.16
C THR A 383 -37.23 -4.64 11.34
N VAL A 384 -35.96 -5.01 11.14
CA VAL A 384 -34.92 -4.89 12.16
C VAL A 384 -34.02 -3.72 11.79
N MET A 385 -33.77 -2.84 12.75
CA MET A 385 -32.98 -1.62 12.58
C MET A 385 -31.86 -1.56 13.62
N ASP A 386 -30.75 -0.90 13.27
CA ASP A 386 -29.70 -0.57 14.23
C ASP A 386 -30.08 0.62 15.13
N SER A 387 -29.20 0.95 16.08
CA SER A 387 -29.40 2.07 17.01
C SER A 387 -29.40 3.46 16.34
N ARG A 388 -29.01 3.55 15.06
CA ARG A 388 -29.03 4.79 14.26
C ARG A 388 -30.27 4.87 13.35
N GLY A 389 -31.19 3.91 13.45
CA GLY A 389 -32.43 3.88 12.66
C GLY A 389 -32.25 3.33 11.25
N ARG A 390 -31.08 2.78 10.91
CA ARG A 390 -30.84 2.18 9.60
C ARG A 390 -31.45 0.78 9.57
N GLN A 391 -32.25 0.50 8.53
CA GLN A 391 -32.83 -0.82 8.30
C GLN A 391 -31.74 -1.84 7.95
N LEU A 392 -31.65 -2.90 8.74
CA LEU A 392 -30.71 -4.01 8.55
C LEU A 392 -31.33 -5.14 7.74
N VAL A 393 -32.57 -5.52 8.08
CA VAL A 393 -33.31 -6.58 7.37
C VAL A 393 -34.81 -6.33 7.46
N ARG A 394 -35.55 -6.74 6.43
CA ARG A 394 -37.01 -6.75 6.41
C ARG A 394 -37.51 -8.10 5.94
N THR A 395 -38.42 -8.69 6.68
CA THR A 395 -39.05 -9.98 6.39
C THR A 395 -40.54 -9.94 6.70
N THR A 396 -41.25 -11.03 6.39
CA THR A 396 -42.66 -11.22 6.73
C THR A 396 -42.86 -12.50 7.52
N THR A 397 -43.78 -12.51 8.47
CA THR A 397 -44.10 -13.72 9.24
C THR A 397 -44.73 -14.80 8.37
N ASN A 398 -44.38 -16.06 8.62
CA ASN A 398 -44.92 -17.22 7.93
C ASN A 398 -46.37 -17.54 8.37
N ARG A 399 -46.96 -18.64 7.86
CA ARG A 399 -48.33 -19.08 8.22
C ARG A 399 -48.53 -19.39 9.71
N ASN A 400 -47.45 -19.69 10.42
CA ASN A 400 -47.45 -19.97 11.86
C ASN A 400 -47.14 -18.72 12.70
N GLY A 401 -47.01 -17.54 12.06
CA GLY A 401 -46.69 -16.27 12.69
C GLY A 401 -45.21 -16.07 13.00
N GLU A 402 -44.32 -16.92 12.53
CA GLU A 402 -42.91 -16.91 12.93
C GLU A 402 -42.02 -16.16 11.95
N TYR A 403 -40.88 -15.69 12.44
CA TYR A 403 -39.83 -15.05 11.66
C TYR A 403 -38.43 -15.39 12.19
N ALA A 404 -37.43 -15.32 11.33
CA ALA A 404 -36.02 -15.51 11.69
C ALA A 404 -35.10 -14.58 10.87
N ALA A 405 -33.98 -14.17 11.47
CA ALA A 405 -32.94 -13.36 10.84
C ALA A 405 -31.52 -13.77 11.28
N THR A 406 -30.55 -13.60 10.38
CA THR A 406 -29.12 -13.85 10.62
C THR A 406 -28.26 -12.67 10.17
N GLY A 407 -26.96 -12.68 10.48
CA GLY A 407 -25.99 -11.65 10.09
C GLY A 407 -26.18 -10.29 10.79
N LEU A 408 -26.81 -10.28 11.97
CA LEU A 408 -27.11 -9.05 12.70
C LEU A 408 -25.92 -8.59 13.57
N PRO A 409 -25.66 -7.27 13.66
CA PRO A 409 -24.60 -6.74 14.51
C PRO A 409 -24.95 -6.89 15.99
N GLU A 410 -23.92 -7.01 16.83
CA GLU A 410 -24.07 -7.10 18.28
C GLU A 410 -24.58 -5.78 18.88
N GLY A 411 -25.30 -5.88 20.01
CA GLY A 411 -25.83 -4.74 20.73
C GLY A 411 -27.35 -4.59 20.62
N TYR A 412 -27.84 -3.39 20.91
CA TYR A 412 -29.28 -3.10 20.92
C TYR A 412 -29.81 -2.90 19.50
N LEU A 413 -30.78 -3.73 19.13
CA LEU A 413 -31.48 -3.67 17.85
C LEU A 413 -32.94 -3.28 18.09
N SER A 414 -33.50 -2.47 17.21
CA SER A 414 -34.93 -2.13 17.23
C SER A 414 -35.67 -3.03 16.25
N VAL A 415 -36.62 -3.82 16.74
CA VAL A 415 -37.49 -4.68 15.93
C VAL A 415 -38.86 -4.03 15.83
N VAL A 416 -39.27 -3.73 14.60
CA VAL A 416 -40.55 -3.09 14.28
C VAL A 416 -41.44 -4.10 13.58
N ILE A 417 -42.58 -4.41 14.18
CA ILE A 417 -43.61 -5.27 13.59
C ILE A 417 -44.75 -4.37 13.08
N SER A 418 -45.11 -4.52 11.81
CA SER A 418 -46.18 -3.75 11.18
C SER A 418 -47.07 -4.64 10.31
N ALA A 419 -48.37 -4.38 10.33
CA ALA A 419 -49.34 -5.06 9.47
C ALA A 419 -50.48 -4.10 9.11
N ALA A 420 -51.08 -4.28 7.93
CA ALA A 420 -52.19 -3.45 7.48
C ALA A 420 -53.36 -3.51 8.50
N GLY A 421 -53.85 -2.35 8.93
CA GLY A 421 -54.94 -2.25 9.90
C GLY A 421 -54.59 -2.53 11.37
N ARG A 422 -53.32 -2.81 11.70
CA ARG A 422 -52.81 -3.01 13.07
C ARG A 422 -51.91 -1.85 13.49
N ASN A 423 -51.76 -1.64 14.79
CA ASN A 423 -50.78 -0.68 15.32
C ASN A 423 -49.38 -1.29 15.24
N PRO A 424 -48.36 -0.55 14.75
CA PRO A 424 -47.00 -1.04 14.75
C PRO A 424 -46.48 -1.16 16.19
N VAL A 425 -45.71 -2.21 16.45
CA VAL A 425 -45.06 -2.45 17.74
C VAL A 425 -43.56 -2.36 17.54
N VAL A 426 -42.88 -1.59 18.41
CA VAL A 426 -41.43 -1.45 18.41
C VAL A 426 -40.90 -2.02 19.72
N HIS A 427 -39.90 -2.88 19.64
CA HIS A 427 -39.21 -3.41 20.81
C HIS A 427 -37.70 -3.42 20.59
N GLN A 428 -36.95 -3.09 21.65
CA GLN A 428 -35.50 -3.15 21.63
C GLN A 428 -35.03 -4.48 22.19
N THR A 429 -34.25 -5.23 21.40
CA THR A 429 -33.70 -6.53 21.78
C THR A 429 -32.18 -6.43 21.81
N LEU A 430 -31.55 -6.90 22.89
CA LEU A 430 -30.11 -7.00 23.00
C LEU A 430 -29.61 -8.29 22.36
N LEU A 431 -28.79 -8.18 21.32
CA LEU A 431 -28.14 -9.31 20.69
C LEU A 431 -26.75 -9.54 21.30
N ARG A 432 -26.51 -10.75 21.83
CA ARG A 432 -25.24 -11.14 22.46
C ARG A 432 -24.42 -12.04 21.53
N PRO A 433 -23.07 -12.01 21.61
CA PRO A 433 -22.21 -12.87 20.81
C PRO A 433 -22.57 -14.35 20.95
N GLY A 434 -22.77 -15.04 19.82
CA GLY A 434 -23.03 -16.49 19.79
C GLY A 434 -24.36 -16.96 20.39
N ALA A 435 -25.28 -16.05 20.72
CA ALA A 435 -26.59 -16.38 21.29
C ALA A 435 -27.73 -16.02 20.34
N THR A 436 -28.73 -16.90 20.24
CA THR A 436 -29.99 -16.59 19.55
C THR A 436 -30.91 -15.80 20.48
N ALA A 437 -31.23 -14.57 20.10
CA ALA A 437 -32.24 -13.76 20.78
C ALA A 437 -33.64 -14.17 20.32
N ARG A 438 -34.58 -14.28 21.27
CA ARG A 438 -35.99 -14.53 20.99
C ARG A 438 -36.83 -13.31 21.34
N ALA A 439 -37.67 -12.86 20.41
CA ALA A 439 -38.58 -11.74 20.64
C ALA A 439 -39.97 -12.05 20.08
N ASP A 440 -40.95 -12.24 20.96
CA ASP A 440 -42.33 -12.56 20.59
C ASP A 440 -43.22 -11.31 20.73
N PHE A 441 -44.18 -11.13 19.82
CA PHE A 441 -44.95 -9.89 19.69
C PHE A 441 -46.45 -10.13 19.57
N ALA A 442 -47.25 -9.26 20.18
CA ALA A 442 -48.71 -9.26 20.09
C ALA A 442 -49.19 -8.03 19.28
N LEU A 443 -49.77 -8.24 18.09
CA LEU A 443 -50.33 -7.17 17.27
C LEU A 443 -51.79 -6.89 17.68
N HIS A 444 -52.05 -5.68 18.15
CA HIS A 444 -53.39 -5.25 18.56
C HIS A 444 -54.09 -4.44 17.47
N GLY A 445 -55.43 -4.51 17.44
CA GLY A 445 -56.24 -3.71 16.53
C GLY A 445 -56.14 -2.22 16.86
N ARG A 446 -56.33 -1.35 15.85
CA ARG A 446 -56.27 0.12 16.03
C ARG A 446 -57.31 0.65 17.03
N ARG A 447 -58.40 -0.09 17.28
CA ARG A 447 -59.50 0.26 18.19
C ARG A 447 -59.35 -0.25 19.64
N ASP A 448 -58.40 -1.14 19.92
CA ASP A 448 -58.30 -1.79 21.25
C ASP A 448 -57.60 -0.93 22.31
N ARG A 449 -56.95 0.17 21.91
CA ARG A 449 -56.26 1.08 22.85
C ARG A 449 -57.18 2.13 23.47
N GLU A 450 -58.31 2.45 22.82
CA GLU A 450 -59.30 3.39 23.38
C GLU A 450 -60.12 2.76 24.50
N SER A 451 -60.40 1.45 24.48
CA SER A 451 -61.16 0.79 25.57
C SER A 451 -60.35 0.64 26.85
N ARG A 452 -59.01 0.53 26.75
CA ARG A 452 -58.11 0.38 27.91
C ARG A 452 -57.85 1.69 28.65
N LEU A 453 -58.06 2.85 28.02
CA LEU A 453 -57.98 4.16 28.69
C LEU A 453 -59.27 4.51 29.45
N LEU A 454 -60.41 3.88 29.14
CA LEU A 454 -61.70 4.16 29.78
C LEU A 454 -62.03 3.25 30.98
N HIS A 455 -61.32 2.12 31.16
CA HIS A 455 -61.56 1.17 32.26
C HIS A 455 -60.53 1.21 33.41
N GLY A 456 -59.54 2.13 33.36
CA GLY A 456 -58.45 2.21 34.33
C GLY A 456 -58.65 3.14 35.53
N THR A 457 -59.85 3.70 35.72
CA THR A 457 -60.11 4.67 36.82
C THR A 457 -61.29 4.26 37.67
N SER A 458 -61.15 3.21 38.47
CA SER A 458 -61.91 3.09 39.72
C SER A 458 -61.32 2.01 40.62
N VAL A 459 -61.29 2.31 41.92
CA VAL A 459 -61.05 1.43 43.06
C VAL A 459 -59.57 1.19 43.46
N HIS A 460 -59.05 2.13 44.26
CA HIS A 460 -58.52 1.76 45.58
C HIS A 460 -58.72 2.94 46.57
N GLN A 461 -59.87 2.92 47.25
CA GLN A 461 -60.05 3.63 48.53
C GLN A 461 -59.82 2.64 49.66
N GLY A 462 -59.16 3.10 50.71
CA GLY A 462 -59.04 2.47 52.03
C GLY A 462 -57.58 2.31 52.46
N THR A 463 -57.15 2.63 53.67
CA THR A 463 -57.79 3.18 54.87
C THR A 463 -56.64 3.65 55.75
N VAL A 464 -56.73 4.86 56.29
CA VAL A 464 -55.83 5.38 57.32
C VAL A 464 -56.33 4.87 58.67
N ILE A 465 -55.49 4.17 59.43
CA ILE A 465 -55.70 3.91 60.86
C ILE A 465 -54.70 4.75 61.66
N ARG A 466 -55.27 5.38 62.69
CA ARG A 466 -54.67 6.20 63.74
C ARG A 466 -53.67 5.45 64.60
#